data_AF-A0A4E0S3R6-F1
#
_entry.id   AF-A0A4E0S3R6-F1
#
_cell.length_a   1.000
_cell.length_b   1.000
_cell.length_c   1.000
_cell.angle_alpha   90.00
_cell.angle_beta   90.00
_cell.angle_gamma   90.00
#
_symmetry.space_group_name_H-M   'P 1'
#
loop_
_entity.id
_entity.type
_entity.pdbx_description
1 polymer ?
#
loop_
_entity_poly.entity_id
_entity_poly.type
_entity_poly.pdbx_seq_one_letter_code
_entity_poly.pdbx_strand_id
1 'polypeptide(L)'
;MNPDSSLQAECERLRRELADRERITESALKRQADVLEVVTDDFQKQIAELNAQVLASSKELVTSRQECSSIKEQSQVTITELQDEIHRMKCKFTEEESKYKETLSCYQKRIEGLTAQLDSMKGKTSATVMEQSVALRKLEEKLKFTERQLLDYQQSVLLSAQQAVHNQIEQVSELADDANPVLDKPALLEQLKQQRIAYEEQLERLKVLESERNSALETQHASVDRIHQLEGELSSIREELLSSGSKQEELKNQLNAVKETRDKVLAELSQLLSELPAVPGLSANSERDLAQELRVRIGLLEKHAAEAETHRDELKCQVQTLQHERTELERELALLNASHSNQDKQQDLETVLEQLEVTRQKMHDMETRTSNALKELENKSVELQKMQKSLDETLQQRDQLQQAHQQTMAMLETERRHLQERIRVAESGEQVQPSSPNDQLSRLLEEKNGAESQVAFLNSIIVDLHEKNKELEDRVRSMLFLEDSVSRQVNPAVVNSRPPRRWCDHCLVFDSHETEDCPNKPDHVENGFKPRRKLSALVSQQPSSRIYCDICGVFDKHTTENCTDAQTF
;
A
#
# COMPACT_ATOMS: atom_id res chain seq x y z
N MET A 1 -69.79 110.30 -107.59
CA MET A 1 -68.58 109.58 -107.13
C MET A 1 -67.95 110.41 -106.03
N ASN A 2 -68.17 110.03 -104.76
CA ASN A 2 -67.65 110.78 -103.62
C ASN A 2 -66.46 109.99 -103.02
N PRO A 3 -65.20 110.42 -103.24
CA PRO A 3 -64.01 109.66 -102.85
C PRO A 3 -63.90 109.42 -101.34
N ASP A 4 -64.54 110.26 -100.51
CA ASP A 4 -64.59 110.09 -99.04
C ASP A 4 -65.39 108.86 -98.58
N SER A 5 -66.40 108.43 -99.34
CA SER A 5 -67.21 107.25 -98.97
C SER A 5 -66.47 105.93 -99.16
N SER A 6 -65.58 105.84 -100.15
CA SER A 6 -64.79 104.62 -100.42
C SER A 6 -63.66 104.46 -99.40
N LEU A 7 -62.98 105.56 -99.07
CA LEU A 7 -61.96 105.60 -98.02
C LEU A 7 -62.53 105.26 -96.65
N GLN A 8 -63.72 105.77 -96.31
CA GLN A 8 -64.37 105.46 -95.05
C GLN A 8 -64.78 103.98 -94.94
N ALA A 9 -65.32 103.39 -96.01
CA ALA A 9 -65.65 101.96 -96.05
C ALA A 9 -64.40 101.05 -95.96
N GLU A 10 -63.28 101.47 -96.55
CA GLU A 10 -62.01 100.74 -96.49
C GLU A 10 -61.32 100.87 -95.11
N CYS A 11 -61.39 102.05 -94.47
CA CYS A 11 -60.99 102.23 -93.08
C CYS A 11 -61.84 101.38 -92.12
N GLU A 12 -63.16 101.25 -92.35
CA GLU A 12 -64.02 100.37 -91.57
C GLU A 12 -63.72 98.89 -91.79
N ARG A 13 -63.36 98.48 -93.03
CA ARG A 13 -62.92 97.10 -93.34
C ARG A 13 -61.62 96.78 -92.61
N LEU A 14 -60.61 97.67 -92.70
CA LEU A 14 -59.32 97.49 -92.02
C LEU A 14 -59.46 97.50 -90.49
N ARG A 15 -60.38 98.30 -89.92
CA ARG A 15 -60.70 98.26 -88.48
C ARG A 15 -61.33 96.93 -88.07
N ARG A 16 -62.22 96.36 -88.90
CA ARG A 16 -62.81 95.02 -88.66
C ARG A 16 -61.75 93.92 -88.76
N GLU A 17 -60.91 93.96 -89.79
CA GLU A 17 -59.80 93.00 -89.94
C GLU A 17 -58.78 93.09 -88.80
N LEU A 18 -58.45 94.30 -88.33
CA LEU A 18 -57.61 94.49 -87.14
C LEU A 18 -58.28 93.92 -85.88
N ALA A 19 -59.55 94.23 -85.64
CA ALA A 19 -60.29 93.69 -84.49
C ALA A 19 -60.42 92.17 -84.54
N ASP A 20 -60.62 91.58 -85.72
CA ASP A 20 -60.66 90.13 -85.91
C ASP A 20 -59.29 89.49 -85.68
N ARG A 21 -58.20 90.10 -86.17
CA ARG A 21 -56.83 89.66 -85.90
C ARG A 21 -56.49 89.76 -84.42
N GLU A 22 -56.83 90.87 -83.77
CA GLU A 22 -56.68 91.08 -82.33
C GLU A 22 -57.42 89.99 -81.55
N ARG A 23 -58.70 89.75 -81.86
CA ARG A 23 -59.50 88.69 -81.22
C ARG A 23 -58.91 87.29 -81.44
N ILE A 24 -58.39 86.99 -82.62
CA ILE A 24 -57.72 85.70 -82.90
C ILE A 24 -56.44 85.59 -82.07
N THR A 25 -55.63 86.65 -82.01
CA THR A 25 -54.40 86.66 -81.20
C THR A 25 -54.70 86.55 -79.70
N GLU A 26 -55.71 87.27 -79.19
CA GLU A 26 -56.17 87.16 -77.81
C GLU A 26 -56.68 85.76 -77.51
N SER A 27 -57.47 85.15 -78.41
CA SER A 27 -57.93 83.77 -78.24
C SER A 27 -56.77 82.77 -78.27
N ALA A 28 -55.74 82.99 -79.08
CA ALA A 28 -54.57 82.11 -79.16
C ALA A 28 -53.71 82.24 -77.90
N LEU A 29 -53.46 83.47 -77.44
CA LEU A 29 -52.74 83.76 -76.20
C LEU A 29 -53.48 83.19 -74.98
N LYS A 30 -54.81 83.31 -74.96
CA LYS A 30 -55.63 82.72 -73.89
C LYS A 30 -55.51 81.19 -73.85
N ARG A 31 -55.63 80.52 -75.00
CA ARG A 31 -55.42 79.06 -75.06
C ARG A 31 -54.01 78.66 -74.65
N GLN A 32 -52.99 79.44 -75.03
CA GLN A 32 -51.62 79.19 -74.62
C GLN A 32 -51.44 79.38 -73.10
N ALA A 33 -52.07 80.39 -72.51
CA ALA A 33 -52.10 80.59 -71.07
C ALA A 33 -52.80 79.44 -70.34
N ASP A 34 -53.97 79.00 -70.83
CA ASP A 34 -54.72 77.86 -70.28
C ASP A 34 -53.88 76.56 -70.34
N VAL A 35 -53.18 76.31 -71.45
CA VAL A 35 -52.28 75.14 -71.58
C VAL A 35 -51.09 75.25 -70.62
N LEU A 36 -50.48 76.44 -70.49
CA LEU A 36 -49.39 76.66 -69.55
C LEU A 36 -49.83 76.47 -68.10
N GLU A 37 -51.06 76.88 -67.75
CA GLU A 37 -51.64 76.68 -66.43
C GLU A 37 -51.80 75.18 -66.11
N VAL A 38 -52.44 74.41 -67.01
CA VAL A 38 -52.60 72.95 -66.84
C VAL A 38 -51.24 72.25 -66.72
N VAL A 39 -50.28 72.58 -67.59
CA VAL A 39 -48.94 71.99 -67.53
C VAL A 39 -48.20 72.36 -66.24
N THR A 40 -48.36 73.61 -65.77
CA THR A 40 -47.78 74.05 -64.50
C THR A 40 -48.38 73.29 -63.33
N ASP A 41 -49.70 73.11 -63.30
CA ASP A 41 -50.40 72.34 -62.27
C ASP A 41 -49.98 70.87 -62.27
N ASP A 42 -49.81 70.25 -63.44
CA ASP A 42 -49.34 68.87 -63.56
C ASP A 42 -47.89 68.72 -63.07
N PHE A 43 -47.01 69.66 -63.40
CA PHE A 43 -45.65 69.67 -62.84
C PHE A 43 -45.65 69.91 -61.33
N GLN A 44 -46.52 70.79 -60.81
CA GLN A 44 -46.65 71.00 -59.36
C GLN A 44 -47.11 69.74 -58.65
N LYS A 45 -48.07 68.99 -59.21
CA LYS A 45 -48.50 67.69 -58.68
C LYS A 45 -47.36 66.67 -58.68
N GLN A 46 -46.63 66.55 -59.79
CA GLN A 46 -45.48 65.64 -59.88
C GLN A 46 -44.39 66.00 -58.86
N ILE A 47 -44.11 67.29 -58.68
CA ILE A 47 -43.16 67.76 -57.65
C ILE A 47 -43.67 67.40 -56.25
N ALA A 48 -44.96 67.59 -55.97
CA ALA A 48 -45.54 67.25 -54.67
C ALA A 48 -45.48 65.73 -54.40
N GLU A 49 -45.78 64.89 -55.39
CA GLU A 49 -45.70 63.43 -55.30
C GLU A 49 -44.25 62.96 -55.08
N LEU A 50 -43.30 63.48 -55.86
CA LEU A 50 -41.88 63.18 -55.68
C LEU A 50 -41.38 63.61 -54.30
N ASN A 51 -41.77 64.80 -53.84
CA ASN A 51 -41.42 65.26 -52.49
C ASN A 51 -42.02 64.35 -51.40
N ALA A 52 -43.27 63.91 -51.56
CA ALA A 52 -43.89 62.97 -50.63
C ALA A 52 -43.17 61.61 -50.62
N GLN A 53 -42.76 61.10 -51.79
CA GLN A 53 -42.00 59.86 -51.91
C GLN A 53 -40.60 60.00 -51.28
N VAL A 54 -39.88 61.08 -51.56
CA VAL A 54 -38.56 61.35 -50.95
C VAL A 54 -38.68 61.46 -49.43
N LEU A 55 -39.73 62.11 -48.91
CA LEU A 55 -39.98 62.19 -47.47
C LEU A 55 -40.29 60.82 -46.86
N ALA A 56 -41.09 59.98 -47.54
CA ALA A 56 -41.38 58.62 -47.08
C ALA A 56 -40.11 57.75 -47.05
N SER A 57 -39.35 57.72 -48.15
CA SER A 57 -38.08 56.97 -48.22
C SER A 57 -37.04 57.51 -47.23
N SER A 58 -36.99 58.83 -46.99
CA SER A 58 -36.11 59.41 -45.98
C SER A 58 -36.48 58.95 -44.57
N LYS A 59 -37.78 58.88 -44.24
CA LYS A 59 -38.25 58.34 -42.95
C LYS A 59 -37.90 56.87 -42.78
N GLU A 60 -38.15 56.04 -43.80
CA GLU A 60 -37.79 54.61 -43.79
C GLU A 60 -36.28 54.39 -43.63
N LEU A 61 -35.46 55.21 -44.28
CA LEU A 61 -34.00 55.16 -44.12
C LEU A 61 -33.58 55.51 -42.68
N VAL A 62 -34.23 56.49 -42.05
CA VAL A 62 -33.93 56.87 -40.65
C VAL A 62 -34.33 55.76 -39.70
N THR A 63 -35.53 55.17 -39.86
CA THR A 63 -35.98 54.06 -39.00
C THR A 63 -35.09 52.84 -39.15
N SER A 64 -34.77 52.44 -40.39
CA SER A 64 -33.86 51.32 -40.67
C SER A 64 -32.46 51.57 -40.08
N ARG A 65 -31.93 52.80 -40.19
CA ARG A 65 -30.65 53.17 -39.57
C ARG A 65 -30.70 53.07 -38.05
N GLN A 66 -31.80 53.46 -37.42
CA GLN A 66 -31.96 53.37 -35.96
C GLN A 66 -32.05 51.91 -35.50
N GLU A 67 -32.79 51.06 -36.23
CA GLU A 67 -32.85 49.62 -35.98
C GLU A 67 -31.47 48.96 -36.11
N CYS A 68 -30.72 49.30 -37.16
CA CYS A 68 -29.35 48.81 -37.35
C CYS A 68 -28.41 49.25 -36.21
N SER A 69 -28.56 50.48 -35.71
CA SER A 69 -27.81 50.96 -34.54
C SER A 69 -28.15 50.16 -33.29
N SER A 70 -29.44 49.91 -33.04
CA SER A 70 -29.90 49.13 -31.87
C SER A 70 -29.42 47.68 -31.92
N ILE A 71 -29.52 47.02 -33.08
CA ILE A 71 -29.02 45.64 -33.27
C ILE A 71 -27.50 45.61 -33.07
N LYS A 72 -26.77 46.61 -33.55
CA LYS A 72 -25.32 46.72 -33.36
C LYS A 72 -24.95 46.87 -31.88
N GLU A 73 -25.66 47.70 -31.14
CA GLU A 73 -25.45 47.88 -29.70
C GLU A 73 -25.76 46.58 -28.93
N GLN A 74 -26.87 45.91 -29.23
CA GLN A 74 -27.20 44.62 -28.63
C GLN A 74 -26.17 43.53 -28.95
N SER A 75 -25.70 43.49 -30.21
CA SER A 75 -24.64 42.56 -30.61
C SER A 75 -23.33 42.86 -29.89
N GLN A 76 -23.00 44.14 -29.67
CA GLN A 76 -21.79 44.51 -28.94
C GLN A 76 -21.86 44.09 -27.47
N VAL A 77 -23.01 44.28 -26.81
CA VAL A 77 -23.21 43.85 -25.42
C VAL A 77 -23.08 42.33 -25.28
N THR A 78 -23.73 41.57 -26.15
CA THR A 78 -23.66 40.09 -26.12
C THR A 78 -22.25 39.57 -26.39
N ILE A 79 -21.48 40.22 -27.29
CA ILE A 79 -20.07 39.91 -27.50
C ILE A 79 -19.26 40.14 -26.22
N THR A 80 -19.45 41.26 -25.52
CA THR A 80 -18.72 41.54 -24.27
C THR A 80 -19.08 40.55 -23.16
N GLU A 81 -20.36 40.18 -23.02
CA GLU A 81 -20.80 39.19 -22.05
C GLU A 81 -20.18 37.81 -22.31
N LEU A 82 -20.16 37.38 -23.57
CA LEU A 82 -19.53 36.11 -23.96
C LEU A 82 -18.02 36.14 -23.74
N GLN A 83 -17.36 37.27 -24.01
CA GLN A 83 -15.93 37.43 -23.73
C GLN A 83 -15.62 37.33 -22.23
N ASP A 84 -16.45 37.94 -21.38
CA ASP A 84 -16.32 37.85 -19.93
C ASP A 84 -16.57 36.44 -19.40
N GLU A 85 -17.55 35.72 -19.98
CA GLU A 85 -17.82 34.32 -19.64
C GLU A 85 -16.64 33.42 -20.02
N ILE A 86 -16.07 33.60 -21.22
CA ILE A 86 -14.87 32.90 -21.68
C ILE A 86 -13.69 33.18 -20.75
N HIS A 87 -13.47 34.44 -20.36
CA HIS A 87 -12.41 34.81 -19.43
C HIS A 87 -12.62 34.16 -18.06
N ARG A 88 -13.84 34.21 -17.51
CA ARG A 88 -14.19 33.56 -16.23
C ARG A 88 -13.92 32.06 -16.28
N MET A 89 -14.30 31.38 -17.36
CA MET A 89 -14.04 29.96 -17.53
C MET A 89 -12.54 29.66 -17.63
N LYS A 90 -11.76 30.47 -18.37
CA LYS A 90 -10.30 30.32 -18.44
C LYS A 90 -9.64 30.42 -17.06
N CYS A 91 -10.03 31.41 -16.25
CA CYS A 91 -9.50 31.56 -14.89
C CYS A 91 -9.80 30.32 -14.03
N LYS A 92 -11.03 29.81 -14.06
CA LYS A 92 -11.40 28.59 -13.32
C LYS A 92 -10.57 27.38 -13.75
N PHE A 93 -10.38 27.18 -15.05
CA PHE A 93 -9.54 26.10 -15.56
C PHE A 93 -8.09 26.22 -15.07
N THR A 94 -7.50 27.43 -15.09
CA THR A 94 -6.13 27.62 -14.60
C THR A 94 -5.99 27.38 -13.10
N GLU A 95 -6.99 27.75 -12.31
CA GLU A 95 -7.01 27.49 -10.86
C GLU A 95 -7.12 26.00 -10.56
N GLU A 96 -7.99 25.27 -11.26
CA GLU A 96 -8.09 23.82 -11.11
C GLU A 96 -6.80 23.11 -11.55
N GLU A 97 -6.19 23.54 -12.65
CA GLU A 97 -4.91 23.00 -13.12
C GLU A 97 -3.80 23.20 -12.07
N SER A 98 -3.74 24.38 -11.42
CA SER A 98 -2.80 24.64 -10.32
C SER A 98 -3.04 23.71 -9.12
N LYS A 99 -4.30 23.54 -8.72
CA LYS A 99 -4.67 22.62 -7.61
C LYS A 99 -4.27 21.18 -7.90
N TYR A 100 -4.50 20.70 -9.13
CA TYR A 100 -4.08 19.36 -9.52
C TYR A 100 -2.55 19.21 -9.55
N LYS A 101 -1.81 20.21 -10.03
CA LYS A 101 -0.34 20.21 -10.00
C LYS A 101 0.23 20.16 -8.58
N GLU A 102 -0.31 20.95 -7.66
CA GLU A 102 0.09 20.92 -6.24
C GLU A 102 -0.20 19.57 -5.60
N THR A 103 -1.39 19.01 -5.85
CA THR A 103 -1.79 17.70 -5.34
C THR A 103 -0.85 16.59 -5.85
N LEU A 104 -0.51 16.61 -7.14
CA LEU A 104 0.46 15.69 -7.74
C LEU A 104 1.84 15.83 -7.10
N SER A 105 2.31 17.07 -6.85
CA SER A 105 3.59 17.31 -6.17
C SER A 105 3.61 16.74 -4.75
N CYS A 106 2.51 16.87 -4.01
CA CYS A 106 2.39 16.27 -2.67
C CYS A 106 2.44 14.74 -2.72
N TYR A 107 1.75 14.10 -3.68
CA TYR A 107 1.82 12.65 -3.85
C TYR A 107 3.23 12.19 -4.24
N GLN A 108 3.91 12.92 -5.13
CA GLN A 108 5.26 12.60 -5.56
C GLN A 108 6.26 12.64 -4.39
N LYS A 109 6.24 13.71 -3.57
CA LYS A 109 7.06 13.80 -2.35
C LYS A 109 6.77 12.68 -1.36
N ARG A 110 5.51 12.27 -1.22
CA ARG A 110 5.13 11.16 -0.33
C ARG A 110 5.67 9.83 -0.84
N ILE A 111 5.63 9.58 -2.14
CA ILE A 111 6.22 8.39 -2.76
C ILE A 111 7.73 8.38 -2.52
N GLU A 112 8.43 9.49 -2.78
CA GLU A 112 9.88 9.61 -2.53
C GLU A 112 10.23 9.30 -1.06
N GLY A 113 9.47 9.83 -0.11
CA GLY A 113 9.67 9.57 1.32
C GLY A 113 9.45 8.10 1.71
N LEU A 114 8.43 7.44 1.15
CA LEU A 114 8.17 6.02 1.40
C LEU A 114 9.26 5.13 0.80
N THR A 115 9.75 5.45 -0.40
CA THR A 115 10.86 4.74 -1.04
C THR A 115 12.14 4.83 -0.21
N ALA A 116 12.48 6.02 0.29
CA ALA A 116 13.65 6.20 1.16
C ALA A 116 13.56 5.42 2.48
N GLN A 117 12.36 5.33 3.08
CA GLN A 117 12.13 4.51 4.27
C GLN A 117 12.31 3.02 3.97
N LEU A 118 11.80 2.55 2.83
CA LEU A 118 11.94 1.16 2.40
C LEU A 118 13.42 0.77 2.23
N ASP A 119 14.21 1.63 1.59
CA ASP A 119 15.63 1.38 1.35
C ASP A 119 16.44 1.40 2.66
N SER A 120 16.13 2.29 3.59
CA SER A 120 16.73 2.29 4.93
C SER A 120 16.43 1.01 5.70
N MET A 121 15.19 0.53 5.65
CA MET A 121 14.79 -0.72 6.31
C MET A 121 15.48 -1.92 5.66
N LYS A 122 15.53 -2.00 4.34
CA LYS A 122 16.27 -3.05 3.61
C LYS A 122 17.74 -3.10 4.02
N GLY A 123 18.41 -1.94 4.12
CA GLY A 123 19.81 -1.86 4.56
C GLY A 123 20.02 -2.41 5.98
N LYS A 124 19.15 -2.03 6.93
CA LYS A 124 19.22 -2.52 8.32
C LYS A 124 18.95 -4.02 8.41
N THR A 125 17.94 -4.53 7.68
CA THR A 125 17.64 -5.96 7.63
C THR A 125 18.79 -6.75 7.01
N SER A 126 19.40 -6.26 5.93
CA SER A 126 20.55 -6.92 5.30
C SER A 126 21.76 -7.02 6.24
N ALA A 127 22.07 -5.95 6.98
CA ALA A 127 23.19 -5.93 7.92
C ALA A 127 22.98 -6.90 9.09
N THR A 128 21.77 -6.90 9.67
CA THR A 128 21.42 -7.78 10.79
C THR A 128 21.38 -9.26 10.37
N VAL A 129 20.86 -9.58 9.19
CA VAL A 129 20.90 -10.95 8.64
C VAL A 129 22.34 -11.41 8.43
N MET A 130 23.21 -10.55 7.91
CA MET A 130 24.62 -10.88 7.71
C MET A 130 25.34 -11.13 9.06
N GLU A 131 25.16 -10.26 10.06
CA GLU A 131 25.70 -10.48 11.41
C GLU A 131 25.21 -11.79 12.04
N GLN A 132 23.91 -12.07 11.94
CA GLN A 132 23.31 -13.31 12.46
C GLN A 132 23.88 -14.55 11.76
N SER A 133 24.04 -14.52 10.44
CA SER A 133 24.61 -15.62 9.67
C SER A 133 26.06 -15.94 10.08
N VAL A 134 26.87 -14.91 10.34
CA VAL A 134 28.25 -15.06 10.80
C VAL A 134 28.29 -15.60 12.23
N ALA A 135 27.38 -15.15 13.10
CA ALA A 135 27.27 -15.64 14.47
C ALA A 135 26.85 -17.12 14.51
N LEU A 136 25.88 -17.53 13.69
CA LEU A 136 25.46 -18.93 13.54
C LEU A 136 26.61 -19.82 13.09
N ARG A 137 27.35 -19.43 12.05
CA ARG A 137 28.50 -20.20 11.56
C ARG A 137 29.56 -20.41 12.64
N LYS A 138 29.86 -19.38 13.44
CA LYS A 138 30.80 -19.48 14.57
C LYS A 138 30.29 -20.41 15.68
N LEU A 139 28.98 -20.44 15.93
CA LEU A 139 28.36 -21.36 16.89
C LEU A 139 28.41 -22.80 16.40
N GLU A 140 28.13 -23.04 15.12
CA GLU A 140 28.23 -24.37 14.49
C GLU A 140 29.65 -24.93 14.54
N GLU A 141 30.66 -24.11 14.24
CA GLU A 141 32.07 -24.51 14.36
C GLU A 141 32.45 -24.89 15.79
N LYS A 142 31.99 -24.11 16.78
CA LYS A 142 32.21 -24.43 18.20
C LYS A 142 31.52 -25.72 18.62
N LEU A 143 30.27 -25.93 18.17
CA LEU A 143 29.51 -27.15 18.45
C LEU A 143 30.26 -28.38 17.92
N LYS A 144 30.66 -28.35 16.65
CA LYS A 144 31.45 -29.43 16.01
C LYS A 144 32.74 -29.72 16.77
N PHE A 145 33.43 -28.67 17.23
CA PHE A 145 34.65 -28.83 18.02
C PHE A 145 34.37 -29.49 19.38
N THR A 146 33.34 -29.06 20.11
CA THR A 146 32.98 -29.63 21.41
C THR A 146 32.49 -31.08 21.30
N GLU A 147 31.72 -31.41 20.27
CA GLU A 147 31.26 -32.77 20.01
C GLU A 147 32.44 -33.72 19.77
N ARG A 148 33.44 -33.27 19.01
CA ARG A 148 34.65 -34.05 18.74
C ARG A 148 35.46 -34.30 20.01
N GLN A 149 35.64 -33.28 20.85
CA GLN A 149 36.29 -33.44 22.15
C GLN A 149 35.54 -34.42 23.07
N LEU A 150 34.21 -34.39 23.07
CA LEU A 150 33.39 -35.25 23.90
C LEU A 150 33.50 -36.72 23.45
N LEU A 151 33.56 -36.95 22.14
CA LEU A 151 33.77 -38.28 21.56
C LEU A 151 35.16 -38.83 21.91
N ASP A 152 36.22 -38.03 21.72
CA ASP A 152 37.60 -38.39 22.07
C ASP A 152 37.72 -38.71 23.58
N TYR A 153 37.05 -37.93 24.43
CA TYR A 153 37.01 -38.17 25.87
C TYR A 153 36.26 -39.47 26.22
N GLN A 154 35.08 -39.72 25.65
CA GLN A 154 34.34 -40.97 25.87
C GLN A 154 35.15 -42.20 25.45
N GLN A 155 35.83 -42.13 24.30
CA GLN A 155 36.67 -43.21 23.81
C GLN A 155 37.88 -43.46 24.74
N SER A 156 38.52 -42.39 25.22
CA SER A 156 39.60 -42.44 26.21
C SER A 156 39.17 -43.11 27.53
N VAL A 157 38.01 -42.72 28.07
CA VAL A 157 37.48 -43.28 29.33
C VAL A 157 37.20 -44.77 29.20
N LEU A 158 36.58 -45.20 28.09
CA LEU A 158 36.27 -46.61 27.85
C LEU A 158 37.54 -47.45 27.64
N LEU A 159 38.53 -46.95 26.91
CA LEU A 159 39.82 -47.62 26.74
C LEU A 159 40.53 -47.80 28.09
N SER A 160 40.55 -46.75 28.92
CA SER A 160 41.13 -46.81 30.27
C SER A 160 40.40 -47.81 31.17
N ALA A 161 39.06 -47.82 31.16
CA ALA A 161 38.25 -48.76 31.92
C ALA A 161 38.46 -50.22 31.46
N GLN A 162 38.51 -50.46 30.15
CA GLN A 162 38.81 -51.78 29.58
C GLN A 162 40.19 -52.27 30.01
N GLN A 163 41.20 -51.39 29.98
CA GLN A 163 42.58 -51.73 30.37
C GLN A 163 42.70 -51.98 31.88
N ALA A 164 41.97 -51.25 32.72
CA ALA A 164 41.90 -51.50 34.16
C ALA A 164 41.30 -52.86 34.48
N VAL A 165 40.20 -53.25 33.82
CA VAL A 165 39.59 -54.58 33.98
C VAL A 165 40.51 -55.68 33.46
N HIS A 166 41.23 -55.44 32.35
CA HIS A 166 42.23 -56.39 31.84
C HIS A 166 43.32 -56.68 32.86
N ASN A 167 43.90 -55.64 33.47
CA ASN A 167 44.92 -55.78 34.53
C ASN A 167 44.37 -56.50 35.77
N GLN A 168 43.10 -56.26 36.15
CA GLN A 168 42.45 -56.96 37.26
C GLN A 168 42.26 -58.45 36.96
N ILE A 169 41.88 -58.82 35.73
CA ILE A 169 41.77 -60.22 35.31
C ILE A 169 43.13 -60.93 35.43
N GLU A 170 44.20 -60.27 35.00
CA GLU A 170 45.56 -60.81 35.07
C GLU A 170 46.00 -61.04 36.52
N GLN A 171 45.82 -60.04 37.39
CA GLN A 171 46.12 -60.15 38.83
C GLN A 171 45.32 -61.26 39.53
N VAL A 172 44.02 -61.39 39.24
CA VAL A 172 43.17 -62.45 39.84
C VAL A 172 43.54 -63.84 39.29
N SER A 173 44.02 -63.92 38.04
CA SER A 173 44.49 -65.17 37.43
C SER A 173 45.78 -65.68 38.08
N GLU A 174 46.68 -64.80 38.51
CA GLU A 174 47.97 -65.12 39.12
C GLU A 174 47.90 -65.53 40.60
N LEU A 175 46.78 -65.30 41.28
CA LEU A 175 46.58 -65.73 42.67
C LEU A 175 46.61 -67.26 42.78
N ALA A 176 47.36 -67.82 43.74
CA ALA A 176 47.42 -69.27 43.98
C ALA A 176 46.05 -69.83 44.42
N ASP A 177 45.69 -71.04 43.96
CA ASP A 177 44.38 -71.67 44.22
C ASP A 177 44.15 -72.01 45.71
N ASP A 178 45.22 -72.06 46.52
CA ASP A 178 45.18 -72.37 47.96
C ASP A 178 45.03 -71.13 48.88
N ALA A 179 44.93 -69.90 48.32
CA ALA A 179 45.13 -68.68 49.09
C ALA A 179 43.93 -68.24 49.98
N ASN A 180 42.69 -68.69 49.74
CA ASN A 180 41.56 -68.40 50.62
C ASN A 180 40.29 -69.24 50.28
N PRO A 181 39.77 -70.10 51.19
CA PRO A 181 38.59 -70.95 50.91
C PRO A 181 37.24 -70.20 50.90
N VAL A 182 37.25 -68.87 51.10
CA VAL A 182 36.06 -68.02 51.17
C VAL A 182 35.82 -67.25 49.86
N LEU A 183 36.81 -67.20 48.95
CA LEU A 183 36.74 -66.43 47.71
C LEU A 183 36.49 -67.36 46.51
N ASP A 184 35.33 -67.25 45.87
CA ASP A 184 34.99 -68.00 44.66
C ASP A 184 35.70 -67.38 43.43
N LYS A 185 37.01 -67.63 43.33
CA LYS A 185 37.90 -67.16 42.27
C LYS A 185 37.31 -67.33 40.85
N PRO A 186 36.74 -68.49 40.45
CA PRO A 186 36.18 -68.64 39.10
C PRO A 186 34.97 -67.74 38.85
N ALA A 187 34.10 -67.51 39.84
CA ALA A 187 32.96 -66.61 39.69
C ALA A 187 33.39 -65.14 39.50
N LEU A 188 34.42 -64.69 40.23
CA LEU A 188 34.97 -63.34 40.09
C LEU A 188 35.66 -63.12 38.72
N LEU A 189 36.40 -64.12 38.25
CA LEU A 189 37.06 -64.10 36.94
C LEU A 189 36.05 -64.04 35.79
N GLU A 190 34.94 -64.78 35.92
CA GLU A 190 33.84 -64.75 34.96
C GLU A 190 33.16 -63.38 34.92
N GLN A 191 32.90 -62.78 36.08
CA GLN A 191 32.30 -61.44 36.18
C GLN A 191 33.19 -60.36 35.55
N LEU A 192 34.51 -60.40 35.78
CA LEU A 192 35.46 -59.45 35.18
C LEU A 192 35.57 -59.64 33.66
N LYS A 193 35.55 -60.88 33.16
CA LYS A 193 35.53 -61.16 31.72
C LYS A 193 34.26 -60.62 31.05
N GLN A 194 33.11 -60.78 31.69
CA GLN A 194 31.85 -60.21 31.20
C GLN A 194 31.89 -58.68 31.18
N GLN A 195 32.47 -58.04 32.19
CA GLN A 195 32.68 -56.58 32.19
C GLN A 195 33.61 -56.13 31.06
N ARG A 196 34.69 -56.86 30.78
CA ARG A 196 35.59 -56.53 29.66
C ARG A 196 34.88 -56.60 28.31
N ILE A 197 34.09 -57.66 28.09
CA ILE A 197 33.29 -57.83 26.85
C ILE A 197 32.29 -56.68 26.72
N ALA A 198 31.62 -56.28 27.81
CA ALA A 198 30.69 -55.15 27.79
C ALA A 198 31.38 -53.82 27.40
N TYR A 199 32.61 -53.56 27.86
CA TYR A 199 33.38 -52.38 27.44
C TYR A 199 33.83 -52.46 25.98
N GLU A 200 34.20 -53.65 25.48
CA GLU A 200 34.53 -53.87 24.05
C GLU A 200 33.32 -53.61 23.15
N GLU A 201 32.14 -54.09 23.52
CA GLU A 201 30.89 -53.83 22.80
C GLU A 201 30.52 -52.34 22.79
N GLN A 202 30.72 -51.63 23.90
CA GLN A 202 30.49 -50.18 23.98
C GLN A 202 31.45 -49.38 23.09
N LEU A 203 32.73 -49.78 23.04
CA LEU A 203 33.74 -49.17 22.16
C LEU A 203 33.40 -49.37 20.69
N GLU A 204 32.98 -50.57 20.31
CA GLU A 204 32.61 -50.86 18.92
C GLU A 204 31.33 -50.13 18.52
N ARG A 205 30.35 -50.04 19.43
CA ARG A 205 29.13 -49.26 19.21
C ARG A 205 29.43 -47.77 19.00
N LEU A 206 30.38 -47.20 19.74
CA LEU A 206 30.82 -45.81 19.55
C LEU A 206 31.47 -45.59 18.17
N LYS A 207 32.29 -46.53 17.68
CA LYS A 207 32.88 -46.43 16.33
C LYS A 207 31.83 -46.47 15.22
N VAL A 208 30.82 -47.33 15.35
CA VAL A 208 29.72 -47.41 14.39
C VAL A 208 28.97 -46.08 14.35
N LEU A 209 28.59 -45.54 15.51
CA LEU A 209 27.93 -44.23 15.62
C LEU A 209 28.78 -43.09 15.04
N GLU A 210 30.10 -43.14 15.22
CA GLU A 210 31.00 -42.16 14.63
C GLU A 210 31.03 -42.24 13.09
N SER A 211 31.04 -43.45 12.53
CA SER A 211 30.99 -43.66 11.08
C SER A 211 29.67 -43.20 10.46
N GLU A 212 28.54 -43.48 11.13
CA GLU A 212 27.20 -43.03 10.72
C GLU A 212 27.09 -41.50 10.76
N ARG A 213 27.61 -40.86 11.81
CA ARG A 213 27.70 -39.40 11.93
C ARG A 213 28.51 -38.80 10.78
N ASN A 214 29.67 -39.37 10.45
CA ASN A 214 30.53 -38.85 9.39
C ASN A 214 29.84 -38.94 8.01
N SER A 215 29.15 -40.05 7.74
CA SER A 215 28.35 -40.20 6.52
C SER A 215 27.18 -39.20 6.47
N ALA A 216 26.50 -38.97 7.60
CA ALA A 216 25.45 -37.95 7.69
C ALA A 216 25.99 -36.52 7.45
N LEU A 217 27.19 -36.19 7.95
CA LEU A 217 27.84 -34.91 7.67
C LEU A 217 28.21 -34.76 6.19
N GLU A 218 28.71 -35.80 5.54
CA GLU A 218 29.02 -35.77 4.10
C GLU A 218 27.76 -35.54 3.25
N THR A 219 26.66 -36.23 3.57
CA THR A 219 25.38 -36.01 2.87
C THR A 219 24.83 -34.61 3.12
N GLN A 220 24.96 -34.08 4.33
CA GLN A 220 24.60 -32.70 4.65
C GLN A 220 25.45 -31.70 3.85
N HIS A 221 26.76 -31.90 3.75
CA HIS A 221 27.65 -31.04 2.96
C HIS A 221 27.26 -31.06 1.48
N ALA A 222 26.99 -32.24 0.90
CA ALA A 222 26.51 -32.36 -0.47
C ALA A 222 25.18 -31.63 -0.70
N SER A 223 24.27 -31.63 0.28
CA SER A 223 23.01 -30.90 0.21
C SER A 223 23.20 -29.37 0.24
N VAL A 224 24.14 -28.87 1.05
CA VAL A 224 24.48 -27.44 1.11
C VAL A 224 25.11 -26.98 -0.20
N ASP A 225 26.01 -27.77 -0.78
CA ASP A 225 26.60 -27.48 -2.09
C ASP A 225 25.53 -27.43 -3.18
N ARG A 226 24.53 -28.32 -3.11
CA ARG A 226 23.39 -28.30 -4.03
C ARG A 226 22.53 -27.03 -3.87
N ILE A 227 22.32 -26.57 -2.63
CA ILE A 227 21.59 -25.32 -2.36
C ILE A 227 22.36 -24.13 -2.95
N HIS A 228 23.67 -24.03 -2.71
CA HIS A 228 24.50 -22.96 -3.30
C HIS A 228 24.46 -22.98 -4.84
N GLN A 229 24.42 -24.16 -5.46
CA GLN A 229 24.26 -24.29 -6.91
C GLN A 229 22.93 -23.71 -7.39
N LEU A 230 21.82 -24.06 -6.72
CA LEU A 230 20.49 -23.52 -7.02
C LEU A 230 20.40 -22.01 -6.79
N GLU A 231 21.06 -21.48 -5.76
CA GLU A 231 21.15 -20.03 -5.51
C GLU A 231 21.90 -19.29 -6.62
N GLY A 232 22.95 -19.91 -7.17
CA GLY A 232 23.67 -19.43 -8.34
C GLY A 232 22.78 -19.39 -9.59
N GLU A 233 22.06 -20.47 -9.87
CA GLU A 233 21.10 -20.55 -10.98
C GLU A 233 19.99 -19.49 -10.85
N LEU A 234 19.42 -19.32 -9.65
CA LEU A 234 18.42 -18.29 -9.37
C LEU A 234 18.97 -16.87 -9.58
N SER A 235 20.24 -16.63 -9.24
CA SER A 235 20.89 -15.34 -9.45
C SER A 235 21.07 -15.05 -10.94
N SER A 236 21.49 -16.04 -11.74
CA SER A 236 21.56 -15.93 -13.20
C SER A 236 20.20 -15.60 -13.82
N ILE A 237 19.14 -16.30 -13.40
CA ILE A 237 17.78 -16.05 -13.91
C ILE A 237 17.31 -14.64 -13.55
N ARG A 238 17.66 -14.13 -12.36
CA ARG A 238 17.34 -12.75 -11.95
C ARG A 238 18.04 -11.72 -12.82
N GLU A 239 19.32 -11.92 -13.15
CA GLU A 239 20.06 -11.05 -14.06
C GLU A 239 19.47 -11.08 -15.48
N GLU A 240 19.11 -12.26 -15.98
CA GLU A 240 18.43 -12.41 -17.26
C GLU A 240 17.10 -11.66 -17.28
N LEU A 241 16.29 -11.77 -16.21
CA LEU A 241 15.02 -11.06 -16.07
C LEU A 241 15.21 -9.54 -16.05
N LEU A 242 16.21 -9.03 -15.34
CA LEU A 242 16.55 -7.59 -15.34
C LEU A 242 16.97 -7.12 -16.73
N SER A 243 17.78 -7.90 -17.44
CA SER A 243 18.20 -7.59 -18.81
C SER A 243 17.04 -7.64 -19.82
N SER A 244 16.06 -8.52 -19.59
CA SER A 244 14.84 -8.59 -20.39
C SER A 244 13.94 -7.38 -20.13
N GLY A 245 13.82 -6.98 -18.86
CA GLY A 245 13.09 -5.77 -18.46
C GLY A 245 13.66 -4.50 -19.10
N SER A 246 14.99 -4.32 -19.10
CA SER A 246 15.62 -3.17 -19.75
C SER A 246 15.41 -3.17 -21.28
N LYS A 247 15.50 -4.33 -21.94
CA LYS A 247 15.17 -4.48 -23.37
C LYS A 247 13.71 -4.14 -23.66
N GLN A 248 12.78 -4.53 -22.79
CA GLN A 248 11.36 -4.21 -22.94
C GLN A 248 11.10 -2.70 -22.82
N GLU A 249 11.76 -2.03 -21.87
CA GLU A 249 11.69 -0.57 -21.71
C GLU A 249 12.25 0.14 -22.96
N GLU A 250 13.37 -0.35 -23.50
CA GLU A 250 13.98 0.20 -24.70
C GLU A 250 13.09 0.03 -25.94
N LEU A 251 12.51 -1.17 -26.15
CA LEU A 251 11.53 -1.41 -27.23
C LEU A 251 10.29 -0.54 -27.09
N LYS A 252 9.81 -0.30 -25.87
CA LYS A 252 8.68 0.58 -25.60
C LYS A 252 9.02 2.03 -25.94
N ASN A 253 10.23 2.49 -25.61
CA ASN A 253 10.72 3.82 -25.98
C ASN A 253 10.86 3.97 -27.50
N GLN A 254 11.40 2.96 -28.20
CA GLN A 254 11.46 2.93 -29.66
C GLN A 254 10.05 2.98 -30.28
N LEU A 255 9.09 2.23 -29.75
CA LEU A 255 7.70 2.24 -30.20
C LEU A 255 7.06 3.63 -30.03
N ASN A 256 7.31 4.30 -28.90
CA ASN A 256 6.80 5.65 -28.66
C ASN A 256 7.42 6.67 -29.62
N ALA A 257 8.73 6.58 -29.87
CA ALA A 257 9.40 7.42 -30.87
C ALA A 257 8.80 7.23 -32.27
N VAL A 258 8.52 5.98 -32.67
CA VAL A 258 7.85 5.68 -33.95
C VAL A 258 6.42 6.23 -33.99
N LYS A 259 5.68 6.20 -32.87
CA LYS A 259 4.35 6.82 -32.80
C LYS A 259 4.42 8.34 -32.96
N GLU A 260 5.37 8.99 -32.32
CA GLU A 260 5.58 10.43 -32.46
C GLU A 260 5.97 10.82 -33.89
N THR A 261 6.84 10.05 -34.56
CA THR A 261 7.17 10.31 -35.97
C THR A 261 5.98 10.08 -36.88
N ARG A 262 5.20 9.02 -36.67
CA ARG A 262 3.94 8.79 -37.38
C ARG A 262 2.98 9.96 -37.22
N ASP A 263 2.79 10.42 -35.99
CA ASP A 263 1.83 11.50 -35.68
C ASP A 263 2.28 12.83 -36.31
N LYS A 264 3.60 13.10 -36.35
CA LYS A 264 4.18 14.23 -37.11
C LYS A 264 3.91 14.10 -38.60
N VAL A 265 4.18 12.94 -39.21
CA VAL A 265 3.92 12.72 -40.64
C VAL A 265 2.43 12.82 -40.97
N LEU A 266 1.54 12.34 -40.10
CA LEU A 266 0.09 12.49 -40.28
C LEU A 266 -0.35 13.96 -40.19
N ALA A 267 0.26 14.74 -39.29
CA ALA A 267 0.01 16.18 -39.21
C ALA A 267 0.51 16.91 -40.47
N GLU A 268 1.72 16.58 -40.95
CA GLU A 268 2.29 17.13 -42.19
C GLU A 268 1.44 16.75 -43.42
N LEU A 269 0.99 15.50 -43.52
CA LEU A 269 0.09 15.06 -44.60
C LEU A 269 -1.26 15.77 -44.53
N SER A 270 -1.82 15.96 -43.34
CA SER A 270 -3.08 16.69 -43.16
C SER A 270 -2.92 18.17 -43.54
N GLN A 271 -1.78 18.76 -43.22
CA GLN A 271 -1.43 20.12 -43.61
C GLN A 271 -1.27 20.23 -45.14
N LEU A 272 -0.51 19.33 -45.78
CA LEU A 272 -0.37 19.28 -47.24
C LEU A 272 -1.70 19.04 -47.95
N LEU A 273 -2.58 18.19 -47.40
CA LEU A 273 -3.95 17.98 -47.88
C LEU A 273 -4.81 19.25 -47.79
N SER A 274 -4.58 20.09 -46.77
CA SER A 274 -5.26 21.37 -46.61
C SER A 274 -4.69 22.48 -47.52
N GLU A 275 -3.44 22.34 -47.95
CA GLU A 275 -2.73 23.29 -48.83
C GLU A 275 -2.96 23.00 -50.32
N LEU A 276 -3.50 21.83 -50.68
CA LEU A 276 -3.87 21.50 -52.05
C LEU A 276 -5.02 22.42 -52.53
N PRO A 277 -4.82 23.26 -53.56
CA PRO A 277 -5.91 23.99 -54.17
C PRO A 277 -6.87 22.99 -54.81
N ALA A 278 -8.17 23.17 -54.61
CA ALA A 278 -9.16 22.56 -55.50
C ALA A 278 -8.92 23.17 -56.89
N VAL A 279 -8.16 22.48 -57.75
CA VAL A 279 -7.88 22.88 -59.13
C VAL A 279 -9.06 22.42 -59.99
N PRO A 280 -9.92 23.32 -60.48
CA PRO A 280 -10.87 22.99 -61.53
C PRO A 280 -10.14 23.18 -62.86
N GLY A 281 -9.88 22.08 -63.54
CA GLY A 281 -9.43 22.09 -64.94
C GLY A 281 -7.96 21.76 -65.14
N LEU A 282 -7.68 20.47 -65.29
CA LEU A 282 -6.52 20.00 -66.05
C LEU A 282 -6.97 18.96 -67.07
N SER A 283 -6.37 19.06 -68.24
CA SER A 283 -6.65 18.29 -69.46
C SER A 283 -6.72 16.78 -69.22
N ALA A 284 -7.71 16.13 -69.85
CA ALA A 284 -8.13 14.73 -69.72
C ALA A 284 -7.05 13.64 -69.99
N ASN A 285 -5.81 14.01 -70.33
CA ASN A 285 -4.73 13.08 -70.61
C ASN A 285 -3.81 12.82 -69.41
N SER A 286 -3.60 13.78 -68.48
CA SER A 286 -2.70 13.57 -67.33
C SER A 286 -3.37 12.84 -66.15
N GLU A 287 -4.69 12.98 -65.98
CA GLU A 287 -5.45 12.22 -64.97
C GLU A 287 -5.50 10.73 -65.30
N ARG A 288 -5.49 10.38 -66.59
CA ARG A 288 -5.54 8.99 -67.04
C ARG A 288 -4.25 8.25 -66.70
N ASP A 289 -3.11 8.92 -66.87
CA ASP A 289 -1.78 8.37 -66.57
C ASP A 289 -1.57 8.23 -65.05
N LEU A 290 -1.97 9.23 -64.25
CA LEU A 290 -1.88 9.14 -62.79
C LEU A 290 -2.83 8.07 -62.22
N ALA A 291 -4.06 7.96 -62.76
CA ALA A 291 -5.00 6.91 -62.38
C ALA A 291 -4.57 5.52 -62.85
N GLN A 292 -3.76 5.42 -63.91
CA GLN A 292 -3.15 4.17 -64.36
C GLN A 292 -2.03 3.75 -63.39
N GLU A 293 -1.12 4.67 -63.05
CA GLU A 293 -0.01 4.43 -62.13
C GLU A 293 -0.49 4.05 -60.73
N LEU A 294 -1.50 4.77 -60.20
CA LEU A 294 -2.11 4.43 -58.91
C LEU A 294 -2.77 3.05 -58.93
N ARG A 295 -3.40 2.64 -60.04
CA ARG A 295 -3.97 1.29 -60.17
C ARG A 295 -2.90 0.20 -60.19
N VAL A 296 -1.78 0.41 -60.87
CA VAL A 296 -0.64 -0.52 -60.85
C VAL A 296 -0.06 -0.62 -59.45
N ARG A 297 0.09 0.51 -58.75
CA ARG A 297 0.61 0.56 -57.38
C ARG A 297 -0.32 -0.13 -56.38
N ILE A 298 -1.63 0.08 -56.50
CA ILE A 298 -2.65 -0.58 -55.67
C ILE A 298 -2.61 -2.10 -55.91
N GLY A 299 -2.56 -2.54 -57.17
CA GLY A 299 -2.46 -3.98 -57.48
C GLY A 299 -1.18 -4.63 -56.95
N LEU A 300 -0.05 -3.90 -56.92
CA LEU A 300 1.19 -4.40 -56.33
C LEU A 300 1.08 -4.53 -54.80
N LEU A 301 0.42 -3.56 -54.14
CA LEU A 301 0.19 -3.60 -52.69
C LEU A 301 -0.81 -4.69 -52.29
N GLU A 302 -1.86 -4.92 -53.08
CA GLU A 302 -2.80 -6.02 -52.89
C GLU A 302 -2.09 -7.38 -52.98
N LYS A 303 -1.16 -7.52 -53.93
CA LYS A 303 -0.34 -8.72 -54.06
C LYS A 303 0.56 -8.94 -52.84
N HIS A 304 1.26 -7.89 -52.38
CA HIS A 304 2.12 -7.98 -51.19
C HIS A 304 1.31 -8.27 -49.91
N ALA A 305 0.09 -7.73 -49.79
CA ALA A 305 -0.80 -8.02 -48.68
C ALA A 305 -1.25 -9.50 -48.69
N ALA A 306 -1.61 -10.03 -49.86
CA ALA A 306 -1.95 -11.44 -50.01
C ALA A 306 -0.78 -12.38 -49.66
N GLU A 307 0.45 -12.05 -50.09
CA GLU A 307 1.66 -12.81 -49.75
C GLU A 307 1.95 -12.79 -48.23
N ALA A 308 1.74 -11.65 -47.57
CA ALA A 308 1.89 -11.53 -46.13
C ALA A 308 0.82 -12.33 -45.35
N GLU A 309 -0.41 -12.37 -45.84
CA GLU A 309 -1.47 -13.20 -45.26
C GLU A 309 -1.16 -14.69 -45.37
N THR A 310 -0.67 -15.14 -46.53
CA THR A 310 -0.25 -16.54 -46.71
C THR A 310 0.88 -16.94 -45.77
N HIS A 311 1.89 -16.09 -45.59
CA HIS A 311 2.99 -16.38 -44.66
C HIS A 311 2.55 -16.39 -43.19
N ARG A 312 1.61 -15.51 -42.81
CA ARG A 312 1.04 -15.51 -41.47
C ARG A 312 0.28 -16.81 -41.19
N ASP A 313 -0.48 -17.30 -42.16
CA ASP A 313 -1.27 -18.52 -42.02
C ASP A 313 -0.35 -19.77 -41.99
N GLU A 314 0.74 -19.79 -42.76
CA GLU A 314 1.78 -20.82 -42.69
C GLU A 314 2.45 -20.88 -41.31
N LEU A 315 2.87 -19.74 -40.76
CA LEU A 315 3.46 -19.66 -39.42
C LEU A 315 2.49 -20.11 -38.32
N LYS A 316 1.20 -19.77 -38.46
CA LYS A 316 0.17 -20.22 -37.52
C LYS A 316 0.01 -21.74 -37.52
N CYS A 317 0.05 -22.37 -38.69
CA CYS A 317 0.03 -23.83 -38.80
C CYS A 317 1.25 -24.47 -38.14
N GLN A 318 2.46 -23.91 -38.32
CA GLN A 318 3.68 -24.43 -37.70
C GLN A 318 3.64 -24.41 -36.16
N VAL A 319 3.10 -23.33 -35.58
CA VAL A 319 2.94 -23.21 -34.12
C VAL A 319 1.98 -24.28 -33.58
N GLN A 320 0.91 -24.60 -34.31
CA GLN A 320 -0.05 -25.63 -33.89
C GLN A 320 0.58 -27.04 -33.90
N THR A 321 1.41 -27.35 -34.90
CA THR A 321 2.15 -28.64 -34.93
C THR A 321 3.11 -28.76 -33.75
N LEU A 322 3.91 -27.73 -33.45
CA LEU A 322 4.85 -27.75 -32.33
C LEU A 322 4.13 -27.87 -30.98
N GLN A 323 2.95 -27.27 -30.84
CA GLN A 323 2.12 -27.44 -29.64
C GLN A 323 1.63 -28.89 -29.48
N HIS A 324 1.26 -29.55 -30.57
CA HIS A 324 0.84 -30.94 -30.53
C HIS A 324 1.99 -31.88 -30.14
N GLU A 325 3.17 -31.72 -30.75
CA GLU A 325 4.37 -32.49 -30.41
C GLU A 325 4.75 -32.34 -28.93
N ARG A 326 4.65 -31.13 -28.38
CA ARG A 326 4.89 -30.88 -26.94
C ARG A 326 3.94 -31.70 -26.07
N THR A 327 2.65 -31.73 -26.40
CA THR A 327 1.65 -32.50 -25.63
C THR A 327 1.86 -34.01 -25.70
N GLU A 328 2.36 -34.52 -26.83
CA GLU A 328 2.68 -35.95 -26.97
C GLU A 328 3.91 -36.33 -26.13
N LEU A 329 4.97 -35.52 -26.15
CA LEU A 329 6.16 -35.73 -25.32
C LEU A 329 5.84 -35.64 -23.82
N GLU A 330 4.99 -34.71 -23.40
CA GLU A 330 4.49 -34.62 -22.02
C GLU A 330 3.75 -35.91 -21.61
N ARG A 331 2.94 -36.48 -22.51
CA ARG A 331 2.22 -37.74 -22.28
C ARG A 331 3.16 -38.94 -22.21
N GLU A 332 4.18 -39.01 -23.07
CA GLU A 332 5.18 -40.08 -23.05
C GLU A 332 6.03 -40.06 -21.78
N LEU A 333 6.45 -38.88 -21.33
CA LEU A 333 7.12 -38.71 -20.04
C LEU A 333 6.25 -39.16 -18.87
N ALA A 334 4.95 -38.84 -18.90
CA ALA A 334 4.00 -39.29 -17.88
C ALA A 334 3.88 -40.82 -17.85
N LEU A 335 3.86 -41.48 -19.01
CA LEU A 335 3.83 -42.94 -19.11
C LEU A 335 5.14 -43.61 -18.69
N LEU A 336 6.29 -43.01 -19.02
CA LEU A 336 7.59 -43.52 -18.59
C LEU A 336 7.78 -43.43 -17.07
N ASN A 337 7.28 -42.33 -16.48
CA ASN A 337 7.23 -42.16 -15.03
C ASN A 337 6.28 -43.18 -14.37
N ALA A 338 5.15 -43.49 -15.01
CA ALA A 338 4.22 -44.50 -14.50
C ALA A 338 4.79 -45.93 -14.60
N SER A 339 5.56 -46.24 -15.64
CA SER A 339 6.16 -47.57 -15.84
C SER A 339 7.40 -47.84 -14.98
N HIS A 340 8.06 -46.79 -14.47
CA HIS A 340 9.12 -46.88 -13.45
C HIS A 340 8.58 -47.04 -12.01
N SER A 341 7.27 -47.23 -11.83
CA SER A 341 6.70 -47.53 -10.52
C SER A 341 7.15 -48.92 -10.05
N ASN A 342 8.15 -48.93 -9.19
CA ASN A 342 8.79 -50.03 -8.46
C ASN A 342 7.83 -50.83 -7.53
N GLN A 343 6.55 -50.95 -7.87
CA GLN A 343 5.50 -51.18 -6.89
C GLN A 343 5.61 -52.52 -6.14
N ASP A 344 6.10 -53.60 -6.79
CA ASP A 344 6.18 -54.93 -6.15
C ASP A 344 7.48 -55.19 -5.36
N LYS A 345 8.57 -54.45 -5.61
CA LYS A 345 9.81 -54.55 -4.79
C LYS A 345 9.89 -53.46 -3.73
N GLN A 346 9.23 -52.34 -3.98
CA GLN A 346 9.08 -51.27 -3.02
C GLN A 346 8.15 -51.72 -1.90
N GLN A 347 7.08 -52.49 -2.14
CA GLN A 347 6.16 -52.87 -1.06
C GLN A 347 6.79 -53.70 0.09
N ASP A 348 7.71 -54.63 -0.18
CA ASP A 348 8.42 -55.41 0.86
C ASP A 348 9.56 -54.62 1.53
N LEU A 349 10.26 -53.78 0.76
CA LEU A 349 11.30 -52.91 1.31
C LEU A 349 10.70 -51.74 2.09
N GLU A 350 9.57 -51.22 1.64
CA GLU A 350 8.80 -50.12 2.22
C GLU A 350 8.06 -50.63 3.45
N THR A 351 7.52 -51.86 3.50
CA THR A 351 7.00 -52.39 4.77
C THR A 351 8.09 -52.64 5.82
N VAL A 352 9.30 -53.09 5.43
CA VAL A 352 10.42 -53.27 6.36
C VAL A 352 11.05 -51.92 6.75
N LEU A 353 11.24 -51.01 5.80
CA LEU A 353 11.69 -49.64 6.07
C LEU A 353 10.65 -48.89 6.89
N GLU A 354 9.35 -49.07 6.66
CA GLU A 354 8.28 -48.44 7.43
C GLU A 354 8.19 -49.07 8.82
N GLN A 355 8.44 -50.36 9.01
CA GLN A 355 8.58 -50.93 10.37
C GLN A 355 9.86 -50.45 11.07
N LEU A 356 10.97 -50.30 10.36
CA LEU A 356 12.24 -49.80 10.90
C LEU A 356 12.17 -48.30 11.21
N GLU A 357 11.53 -47.52 10.34
CA GLU A 357 11.26 -46.08 10.48
C GLU A 357 10.22 -45.88 11.57
N VAL A 358 9.16 -46.69 11.66
CA VAL A 358 8.19 -46.64 12.76
C VAL A 358 8.84 -47.02 14.08
N THR A 359 9.78 -47.97 14.14
CA THR A 359 10.50 -48.31 15.38
C THR A 359 11.57 -47.30 15.74
N ARG A 360 12.31 -46.75 14.77
CA ARG A 360 13.29 -45.68 14.94
C ARG A 360 12.62 -44.37 15.32
N GLN A 361 11.49 -44.03 14.70
CA GLN A 361 10.65 -42.89 15.02
C GLN A 361 9.99 -43.10 16.39
N LYS A 362 9.48 -44.28 16.74
CA LYS A 362 9.00 -44.56 18.11
C LYS A 362 10.12 -44.43 19.14
N MET A 363 11.34 -44.86 18.84
CA MET A 363 12.48 -44.74 19.75
C MET A 363 12.92 -43.28 19.88
N HIS A 364 13.05 -42.56 18.77
CA HIS A 364 13.39 -41.14 18.75
C HIS A 364 12.29 -40.29 19.39
N ASP A 365 11.02 -40.59 19.14
CA ASP A 365 9.86 -39.98 19.79
C ASP A 365 9.88 -40.28 21.28
N MET A 366 10.26 -41.49 21.73
CA MET A 366 10.36 -41.80 23.15
C MET A 366 11.58 -41.12 23.80
N GLU A 367 12.72 -41.03 23.13
CA GLU A 367 13.92 -40.33 23.61
C GLU A 367 13.73 -38.82 23.64
N THR A 368 13.08 -38.24 22.63
CA THR A 368 12.69 -36.83 22.62
C THR A 368 11.57 -36.56 23.61
N ARG A 369 10.55 -37.42 23.74
CA ARG A 369 9.51 -37.28 24.79
C ARG A 369 10.10 -37.40 26.18
N THR A 370 11.06 -38.28 26.43
CA THR A 370 11.71 -38.42 27.74
C THR A 370 12.69 -37.27 28.02
N SER A 371 13.49 -36.86 27.04
CA SER A 371 14.39 -35.69 27.14
C SER A 371 13.61 -34.39 27.30
N ASN A 372 12.52 -34.21 26.56
CA ASN A 372 11.61 -33.07 26.68
C ASN A 372 10.83 -33.15 27.99
N ALA A 373 10.34 -34.32 28.42
CA ALA A 373 9.69 -34.46 29.73
C ALA A 373 10.65 -34.14 30.88
N LEU A 374 11.92 -34.55 30.79
CA LEU A 374 12.94 -34.22 31.79
C LEU A 374 13.28 -32.73 31.78
N LYS A 375 13.50 -32.12 30.60
CA LYS A 375 13.72 -30.67 30.47
C LYS A 375 12.50 -29.86 30.89
N GLU A 376 11.29 -30.33 30.58
CA GLU A 376 10.04 -29.71 31.02
C GLU A 376 9.87 -29.83 32.52
N LEU A 377 10.22 -30.97 33.13
CA LEU A 377 10.18 -31.12 34.59
C LEU A 377 11.21 -30.21 35.26
N GLU A 378 12.41 -30.09 34.69
CA GLU A 378 13.46 -29.18 35.17
C GLU A 378 13.01 -27.70 35.03
N ASN A 379 12.47 -27.33 33.86
CA ASN A 379 11.94 -25.99 33.61
C ASN A 379 10.71 -25.68 34.47
N LYS A 380 9.76 -26.61 34.60
CA LYS A 380 8.59 -26.49 35.49
C LYS A 380 9.04 -26.40 36.94
N SER A 381 10.08 -27.11 37.36
CA SER A 381 10.66 -26.99 38.71
C SER A 381 11.26 -25.60 38.94
N VAL A 382 12.02 -25.08 37.97
CA VAL A 382 12.60 -23.72 38.04
C VAL A 382 11.52 -22.63 37.97
N GLU A 383 10.51 -22.79 37.12
CA GLU A 383 9.37 -21.88 36.99
C GLU A 383 8.49 -21.90 38.24
N LEU A 384 8.18 -23.08 38.79
CA LEU A 384 7.46 -23.19 40.07
C LEU A 384 8.24 -22.49 41.19
N GLN A 385 9.57 -22.65 41.24
CA GLN A 385 10.39 -21.95 42.22
C GLN A 385 10.39 -20.42 42.02
N LYS A 386 10.36 -19.94 40.77
CA LYS A 386 10.25 -18.50 40.44
C LYS A 386 8.86 -17.95 40.73
N MET A 387 7.81 -18.67 40.35
CA MET A 387 6.41 -18.31 40.59
C MET A 387 6.09 -18.32 42.07
N GLN A 388 6.65 -19.26 42.84
CA GLN A 388 6.51 -19.30 44.29
C GLN A 388 7.17 -18.08 44.95
N LYS A 389 8.40 -17.72 44.53
CA LYS A 389 9.05 -16.48 44.99
C LYS A 389 8.26 -15.23 44.61
N SER A 390 7.79 -15.13 43.36
CA SER A 390 6.99 -13.99 42.89
C SER A 390 5.62 -13.91 43.57
N LEU A 391 4.99 -15.04 43.88
CA LEU A 391 3.75 -15.11 44.64
C LEU A 391 3.98 -14.66 46.08
N ASP A 392 5.05 -15.10 46.73
CA ASP A 392 5.43 -14.66 48.07
C ASP A 392 5.68 -13.13 48.10
N GLU A 393 6.39 -12.59 47.11
CA GLU A 393 6.62 -11.15 46.94
C GLU A 393 5.31 -10.38 46.67
N THR A 394 4.44 -10.91 45.81
CA THR A 394 3.15 -10.27 45.48
C THR A 394 2.19 -10.30 46.66
N LEU A 395 2.17 -11.40 47.43
CA LEU A 395 1.39 -11.49 48.66
C LEU A 395 1.90 -10.48 49.69
N GLN A 396 3.21 -10.32 49.85
CA GLN A 396 3.78 -9.28 50.71
C GLN A 396 3.42 -7.87 50.24
N GLN A 397 3.52 -7.57 48.94
CA GLN A 397 3.15 -6.27 48.38
C GLN A 397 1.64 -6.00 48.51
N ARG A 398 0.79 -7.00 48.25
CA ARG A 398 -0.66 -6.92 48.44
C ARG A 398 -0.98 -6.64 49.90
N ASP A 399 -0.36 -7.34 50.83
CA ASP A 399 -0.62 -7.15 52.26
C ASP A 399 -0.20 -5.73 52.70
N GLN A 400 0.90 -5.20 52.17
CA GLN A 400 1.32 -3.81 52.38
C GLN A 400 0.34 -2.80 51.77
N LEU A 401 -0.09 -3.01 50.52
CA LEU A 401 -1.07 -2.16 49.82
C LEU A 401 -2.45 -2.20 50.51
N GLN A 402 -2.88 -3.37 50.96
CA GLN A 402 -4.14 -3.55 51.68
C GLN A 402 -4.08 -2.80 53.02
N GLN A 403 -2.96 -2.86 53.75
CA GLN A 403 -2.76 -2.05 54.95
C GLN A 403 -2.80 -0.54 54.65
N ALA A 404 -2.10 -0.09 53.60
CA ALA A 404 -2.10 1.32 53.20
C ALA A 404 -3.49 1.80 52.73
N HIS A 405 -4.22 0.96 52.00
CA HIS A 405 -5.57 1.26 51.54
C HIS A 405 -6.56 1.30 52.70
N GLN A 406 -6.49 0.36 53.64
CA GLN A 406 -7.30 0.39 54.87
C GLN A 406 -7.05 1.68 55.68
N GLN A 407 -5.79 2.10 55.78
CA GLN A 407 -5.43 3.38 56.41
C GLN A 407 -6.04 4.57 55.65
N THR A 408 -5.96 4.57 54.31
CA THR A 408 -6.49 5.66 53.46
C THR A 408 -8.01 5.72 53.46
N MET A 409 -8.71 4.58 53.37
CA MET A 409 -10.16 4.50 53.49
C MET A 409 -10.64 4.96 54.86
N ALA A 410 -9.94 4.57 55.94
CA ALA A 410 -10.25 5.10 57.27
C ALA A 410 -10.13 6.63 57.32
N MET A 411 -9.12 7.23 56.68
CA MET A 411 -8.99 8.69 56.56
C MET A 411 -10.12 9.30 55.71
N LEU A 412 -10.41 8.79 54.53
CA LEU A 412 -11.45 9.34 53.66
C LEU A 412 -12.85 9.16 54.22
N GLU A 413 -13.14 8.08 54.95
CA GLU A 413 -14.41 7.93 55.67
C GLU A 413 -14.55 8.97 56.78
N THR A 414 -13.46 9.33 57.46
CA THR A 414 -13.48 10.43 58.44
C THR A 414 -13.72 11.78 57.77
N GLU A 415 -13.12 12.02 56.59
CA GLU A 415 -13.27 13.25 55.82
C GLU A 415 -14.67 13.37 55.18
N ARG A 416 -15.19 12.29 54.60
CA ARG A 416 -16.56 12.22 54.05
C ARG A 416 -17.59 12.50 55.14
N ARG A 417 -17.42 11.93 56.34
CA ARG A 417 -18.28 12.26 57.50
C ARG A 417 -18.21 13.75 57.81
N HIS A 418 -17.02 14.36 57.78
CA HIS A 418 -16.85 15.80 57.96
C HIS A 418 -17.55 16.63 56.87
N LEU A 419 -17.41 16.25 55.60
CA LEU A 419 -17.99 16.97 54.47
C LEU A 419 -19.51 16.80 54.37
N GLN A 420 -20.04 15.61 54.63
CA GLN A 420 -21.48 15.38 54.70
C GLN A 420 -22.12 16.19 55.83
N GLU A 421 -21.45 16.32 56.96
CA GLU A 421 -21.90 17.21 58.02
C GLU A 421 -21.95 18.68 57.53
N ARG A 422 -20.88 19.14 56.85
CA ARG A 422 -20.85 20.49 56.26
C ARG A 422 -21.90 20.73 55.18
N ILE A 423 -22.17 19.75 54.33
CA ILE A 423 -23.18 19.83 53.26
C ILE A 423 -24.58 19.79 53.87
N ARG A 424 -24.84 18.93 54.86
CA ARG A 424 -26.11 18.90 55.58
C ARG A 424 -26.43 20.25 56.21
N VAL A 425 -25.41 20.91 56.78
CA VAL A 425 -25.49 22.28 57.29
C VAL A 425 -25.79 23.30 56.18
N ALA A 426 -25.31 23.07 54.94
CA ALA A 426 -25.53 23.97 53.81
C ALA A 426 -26.85 23.72 53.04
N GLU A 427 -27.30 22.46 52.91
CA GLU A 427 -28.49 22.01 52.18
C GLU A 427 -29.78 22.14 52.98
N SER A 428 -29.71 22.22 54.32
CA SER A 428 -30.86 22.56 55.13
C SER A 428 -31.44 23.94 54.80
N GLY A 429 -30.89 24.66 53.82
CA GLY A 429 -31.55 25.78 53.15
C GLY A 429 -31.84 26.93 54.10
N GLU A 430 -31.22 26.92 55.28
CA GLU A 430 -31.03 28.13 56.04
C GLU A 430 -30.02 28.94 55.24
N GLN A 431 -30.57 29.86 54.45
CA GLN A 431 -29.89 31.12 54.24
C GLN A 431 -29.29 31.59 55.57
N VAL A 432 -27.98 31.52 55.68
CA VAL A 432 -27.22 32.34 56.61
C VAL A 432 -26.07 32.86 55.77
N GLN A 433 -26.27 34.04 55.18
CA GLN A 433 -25.64 35.29 55.59
C GLN A 433 -24.10 35.25 55.59
N PRO A 434 -23.43 36.35 55.18
CA PRO A 434 -21.98 36.36 55.07
C PRO A 434 -21.37 36.16 56.46
N SER A 435 -20.84 34.97 56.75
CA SER A 435 -20.12 34.74 57.99
C SER A 435 -18.68 35.23 57.84
N SER A 436 -18.43 36.34 58.52
CA SER A 436 -17.18 36.78 59.17
C SER A 436 -15.85 36.57 58.41
N PRO A 437 -15.03 37.63 58.22
CA PRO A 437 -13.68 37.55 57.67
C PRO A 437 -12.75 36.53 58.37
N ASN A 438 -13.10 36.12 59.58
CA ASN A 438 -12.34 35.17 60.39
C ASN A 438 -12.43 33.72 59.90
N ASP A 439 -13.52 33.30 59.24
CA ASP A 439 -13.67 31.92 58.76
C ASP A 439 -12.92 31.68 57.45
N GLN A 440 -12.80 32.71 56.60
CA GLN A 440 -11.95 32.67 55.41
C GLN A 440 -10.47 32.65 55.81
N LEU A 441 -10.08 33.42 56.83
CA LEU A 441 -8.70 33.44 57.32
C LEU A 441 -8.29 32.10 57.95
N SER A 442 -9.18 31.45 58.70
CA SER A 442 -8.93 30.11 59.25
C SER A 442 -8.83 29.04 58.17
N ARG A 443 -9.68 29.07 57.13
CA ARG A 443 -9.54 28.16 55.97
C ARG A 443 -8.22 28.37 55.24
N LEU A 444 -7.82 29.62 55.00
CA LEU A 444 -6.54 29.95 54.37
C LEU A 444 -5.35 29.52 55.24
N LEU A 445 -5.48 29.56 56.57
CA LEU A 445 -4.46 29.05 57.50
C LEU A 445 -4.40 27.51 57.50
N GLU A 446 -5.54 26.83 57.40
CA GLU A 446 -5.59 25.37 57.24
C GLU A 446 -5.02 24.92 55.90
N GLU A 447 -5.35 25.63 54.81
CA GLU A 447 -4.77 25.39 53.48
C GLU A 447 -3.26 25.69 53.47
N LYS A 448 -2.82 26.77 54.15
CA LYS A 448 -1.40 27.07 54.35
C LYS A 448 -0.69 25.97 55.13
N ASN A 449 -1.27 25.51 56.24
CA ASN A 449 -0.67 24.44 57.05
C ASN A 449 -0.67 23.10 56.31
N GLY A 450 -1.71 22.82 55.53
CA GLY A 450 -1.79 21.67 54.63
C GLY A 450 -0.69 21.72 53.58
N ALA A 451 -0.53 22.85 52.90
CA ALA A 451 0.55 23.07 51.94
C ALA A 451 1.94 22.99 52.59
N GLU A 452 2.13 23.55 53.79
CA GLU A 452 3.39 23.47 54.53
C GLU A 452 3.70 22.03 54.96
N SER A 453 2.69 21.25 55.36
CA SER A 453 2.85 19.82 55.67
C SER A 453 3.19 18.99 54.43
N GLN A 454 2.58 19.33 53.29
CA GLN A 454 2.86 18.67 52.01
C GLN A 454 4.27 19.02 51.50
N VAL A 455 4.71 20.27 51.69
CA VAL A 455 6.10 20.70 51.43
C VAL A 455 7.07 20.01 52.38
N ALA A 456 6.76 19.87 53.67
CA ALA A 456 7.60 19.18 54.63
C ALA A 456 7.73 17.68 54.29
N PHE A 457 6.63 17.04 53.89
CA PHE A 457 6.62 15.66 53.42
C PHE A 457 7.42 15.49 52.12
N LEU A 458 7.24 16.38 51.15
CA LEU A 458 8.04 16.39 49.92
C LEU A 458 9.52 16.62 50.23
N ASN A 459 9.86 17.51 51.15
CA ASN A 459 11.23 17.72 51.58
C ASN A 459 11.81 16.48 52.28
N SER A 460 11.02 15.75 53.08
CA SER A 460 11.43 14.45 53.64
C SER A 460 11.69 13.44 52.54
N ILE A 461 10.79 13.31 51.56
CA ILE A 461 10.96 12.43 50.40
C ILE A 461 12.19 12.83 49.58
N ILE A 462 12.44 14.13 49.40
CA ILE A 462 13.60 14.64 48.66
C ILE A 462 14.89 14.34 49.42
N VAL A 463 14.92 14.49 50.75
CA VAL A 463 16.08 14.11 51.57
C VAL A 463 16.32 12.60 51.49
N ASP A 464 15.27 11.78 51.64
CA ASP A 464 15.37 10.33 51.51
C ASP A 464 15.81 9.93 50.09
N LEU A 465 15.30 10.58 49.04
CA LEU A 465 15.72 10.37 47.65
C LEU A 465 17.17 10.80 47.44
N HIS A 466 17.63 11.89 48.05
CA HIS A 466 19.03 12.31 47.95
C HIS A 466 19.95 11.36 48.71
N GLU A 467 19.55 10.88 49.89
CA GLU A 467 20.31 9.87 50.65
C GLU A 467 20.36 8.55 49.88
N LYS A 468 19.23 8.13 49.30
CA LYS A 468 19.13 6.91 48.48
C LYS A 468 19.86 7.05 47.15
N ASN A 469 19.84 8.23 46.53
CA ASN A 469 20.65 8.53 45.35
C ASN A 469 22.13 8.55 45.71
N LYS A 470 22.53 9.09 46.86
CA LYS A 470 23.91 9.02 47.34
C LYS A 470 24.33 7.58 47.62
N GLU A 471 23.47 6.77 48.24
CA GLU A 471 23.71 5.34 48.45
C GLU A 471 23.81 4.60 47.11
N LEU A 472 22.96 4.91 46.14
CA LEU A 472 23.01 4.35 44.78
C LEU A 472 24.26 4.82 44.04
N GLU A 473 24.66 6.08 44.15
CA GLU A 473 25.90 6.61 43.58
C GLU A 473 27.12 5.95 44.22
N ASP A 474 27.12 5.75 45.54
CA ASP A 474 28.18 5.03 46.25
C ASP A 474 28.20 3.55 45.85
N ARG A 475 27.03 2.92 45.67
CA ARG A 475 26.91 1.55 45.18
C ARG A 475 27.33 1.40 43.73
N VAL A 476 26.99 2.35 42.86
CA VAL A 476 27.46 2.41 41.47
C VAL A 476 28.96 2.68 41.44
N ARG A 477 29.47 3.56 42.30
CA ARG A 477 30.91 3.80 42.44
C ARG A 477 31.62 2.52 42.91
N SER A 478 31.08 1.81 43.90
CA SER A 478 31.57 0.50 44.32
C SER A 478 31.47 -0.54 43.20
N MET A 479 30.39 -0.57 42.42
CA MET A 479 30.23 -1.48 41.28
C MET A 479 31.19 -1.13 40.13
N LEU A 480 31.47 0.15 39.87
CA LEU A 480 32.47 0.58 38.89
C LEU A 480 33.91 0.29 39.37
N PHE A 481 34.18 0.39 40.67
CA PHE A 481 35.43 -0.09 41.27
C PHE A 481 35.52 -1.63 41.31
N LEU A 482 34.37 -2.34 41.31
CA LEU A 482 34.27 -3.80 41.20
C LEU A 482 34.22 -4.29 39.73
N GLU A 483 33.90 -3.45 38.75
CA GLU A 483 33.89 -3.80 37.32
C GLU A 483 35.26 -3.56 36.65
N ASP A 484 36.17 -2.83 37.29
CA ASP A 484 37.62 -2.89 36.98
C ASP A 484 38.27 -4.15 37.61
N SER A 485 37.52 -4.92 38.39
CA SER A 485 37.94 -6.19 38.99
C SER A 485 36.86 -7.27 38.85
N VAL A 486 36.84 -7.92 37.67
CA VAL A 486 36.10 -9.16 37.33
C VAL A 486 34.74 -8.88 36.66
N SER A 487 34.71 -8.81 35.33
CA SER A 487 34.44 -9.98 34.46
C SER A 487 33.05 -10.60 34.66
N ARG A 488 32.33 -10.76 33.53
CA ARG A 488 31.09 -11.56 33.37
C ARG A 488 29.84 -10.92 33.99
N GLN A 489 28.63 -11.07 33.48
CA GLN A 489 28.02 -11.58 32.26
C GLN A 489 26.51 -11.34 32.51
N VAL A 490 25.78 -10.77 31.54
CA VAL A 490 24.46 -11.27 31.10
C VAL A 490 23.25 -11.21 32.07
N ASN A 491 22.26 -10.38 31.68
CA ASN A 491 20.83 -10.37 32.05
C ASN A 491 20.14 -11.76 31.91
N PRO A 492 18.96 -12.05 32.51
CA PRO A 492 17.69 -11.77 31.81
C PRO A 492 16.37 -11.59 32.63
N ALA A 493 15.47 -10.80 32.02
CA ALA A 493 14.01 -10.95 31.79
C ALA A 493 12.94 -10.83 32.90
N VAL A 494 11.99 -9.91 32.63
CA VAL A 494 10.68 -9.64 33.27
C VAL A 494 9.55 -10.02 32.28
N VAL A 495 8.49 -10.67 32.77
CA VAL A 495 7.23 -10.92 32.05
C VAL A 495 6.19 -9.89 32.51
N ASN A 496 5.64 -9.09 31.58
CA ASN A 496 4.60 -8.08 31.83
C ASN A 496 3.26 -8.51 31.19
N SER A 497 2.18 -8.54 31.98
CA SER A 497 0.80 -8.63 31.50
C SER A 497 0.28 -7.24 31.10
N ARG A 498 -0.55 -7.15 30.04
CA ARG A 498 -1.07 -5.88 29.50
C ARG A 498 -2.59 -5.75 29.70
N PRO A 499 -3.13 -4.52 29.87
CA PRO A 499 -4.55 -4.25 30.13
C PRO A 499 -5.47 -4.43 28.89
N PRO A 500 -6.80 -4.51 29.09
CA PRO A 500 -7.78 -4.77 28.02
C PRO A 500 -7.83 -3.65 26.97
N ARG A 501 -7.88 -4.04 25.71
CA ARG A 501 -7.81 -3.15 24.53
C ARG A 501 -9.19 -2.58 24.18
N ARG A 502 -9.29 -1.27 23.97
CA ARG A 502 -10.54 -0.57 23.61
C ARG A 502 -10.89 -0.87 22.15
N TRP A 503 -12.17 -0.96 21.77
CA TRP A 503 -12.60 -1.29 20.40
C TRP A 503 -13.75 -0.38 19.97
N CYS A 504 -13.77 -0.02 18.68
CA CYS A 504 -14.85 0.75 18.10
C CYS A 504 -15.52 -0.02 16.94
N ASP A 505 -16.82 -0.32 17.07
CA ASP A 505 -17.58 -1.08 16.08
C ASP A 505 -17.91 -0.29 14.80
N HIS A 506 -17.95 1.05 14.87
CA HIS A 506 -18.27 1.89 13.70
C HIS A 506 -17.13 1.94 12.68
N CYS A 507 -15.89 1.92 13.18
CA CYS A 507 -14.69 2.11 12.38
C CYS A 507 -13.70 0.92 12.50
N LEU A 508 -14.07 -0.14 13.24
CA LEU A 508 -13.41 -1.45 13.37
C LEU A 508 -11.92 -1.38 13.74
N VAL A 509 -11.55 -0.45 14.61
CA VAL A 509 -10.16 -0.25 15.08
C VAL A 509 -10.05 -0.44 16.59
N PHE A 510 -8.94 -1.05 17.02
CA PHE A 510 -8.60 -1.21 18.44
C PHE A 510 -7.78 0.00 18.97
N ASP A 511 -7.84 0.20 20.28
CA ASP A 511 -7.07 1.11 21.15
C ASP A 511 -7.13 2.60 20.87
N SER A 512 -7.86 3.02 19.86
CA SER A 512 -7.90 4.43 19.47
C SER A 512 -8.99 5.20 20.23
N HIS A 513 -10.21 4.67 20.24
CA HIS A 513 -11.37 5.22 20.95
C HIS A 513 -12.40 4.09 21.14
N GLU A 514 -13.38 4.30 22.02
CA GLU A 514 -14.52 3.39 22.17
C GLU A 514 -15.63 3.76 21.19
N THR A 515 -16.52 2.81 20.87
CA THR A 515 -17.59 2.99 19.86
C THR A 515 -18.37 4.29 20.01
N GLU A 516 -18.55 4.79 21.23
CA GLU A 516 -19.29 6.02 21.53
C GLU A 516 -18.55 7.32 21.17
N ASP A 517 -17.25 7.28 20.89
CA ASP A 517 -16.43 8.46 20.57
C ASP A 517 -15.92 8.47 19.11
N CYS A 518 -16.41 7.59 18.22
CA CYS A 518 -15.93 7.57 16.82
C CYS A 518 -16.29 8.91 16.14
N PRO A 519 -15.29 9.68 15.65
CA PRO A 519 -15.53 10.97 15.01
C PRO A 519 -16.32 10.87 13.69
N ASN A 520 -16.52 9.66 13.16
CA ASN A 520 -17.36 9.37 12.00
C ASN A 520 -18.84 9.12 12.36
N LYS A 521 -19.33 9.62 13.49
CA LYS A 521 -20.76 9.53 13.83
C LYS A 521 -21.59 10.08 12.65
N PRO A 522 -22.50 9.30 12.06
CA PRO A 522 -23.41 9.82 11.05
C PRO A 522 -24.37 10.78 11.74
N ASP A 523 -24.21 12.08 11.47
CA ASP A 523 -25.15 13.10 11.94
C ASP A 523 -26.56 12.75 11.47
N HIS A 524 -27.48 12.73 12.43
CA HIS A 524 -28.89 12.48 12.26
C HIS A 524 -29.49 13.63 11.43
N VAL A 525 -29.70 13.44 10.13
CA VAL A 525 -30.51 14.37 9.32
C VAL A 525 -31.56 13.59 8.54
N GLU A 526 -32.81 13.93 8.85
CA GLU A 526 -34.03 13.54 8.15
C GLU A 526 -33.94 13.84 6.64
N ASN A 527 -34.58 12.96 5.87
CA ASN A 527 -35.06 13.16 4.50
C ASN A 527 -34.04 13.20 3.36
N GLY A 528 -34.05 12.13 2.55
CA GLY A 528 -33.68 12.20 1.13
C GLY A 528 -32.77 11.06 0.66
N PHE A 529 -33.37 10.02 0.08
CA PHE A 529 -32.72 8.90 -0.61
C PHE A 529 -31.43 9.23 -1.37
N LYS A 530 -30.34 8.47 -1.13
CA LYS A 530 -29.48 7.82 -2.14
C LYS A 530 -28.42 6.89 -1.48
N PRO A 531 -27.84 5.93 -2.23
CA PRO A 531 -27.61 4.56 -1.78
C PRO A 531 -26.27 4.35 -1.07
N ARG A 532 -26.21 3.30 -0.24
CA ARG A 532 -24.97 2.75 0.33
C ARG A 532 -23.93 2.55 -0.77
N ARG A 533 -22.94 3.43 -0.84
CA ARG A 533 -21.78 3.23 -1.72
C ARG A 533 -20.90 2.13 -1.12
N LYS A 534 -20.95 1.01 -1.83
CA LYS A 534 -20.04 -0.13 -1.86
C LYS A 534 -18.68 0.15 -1.21
N LEU A 535 -18.45 -0.51 -0.07
CA LEU A 535 -17.14 -0.69 0.54
C LEU A 535 -16.39 -1.80 -0.23
N SER A 536 -16.06 -1.55 -1.49
CA SER A 536 -15.23 -2.43 -2.33
C SER A 536 -13.84 -1.82 -2.58
N ALA A 537 -13.33 -1.02 -1.63
CA ALA A 537 -12.04 -0.33 -1.75
C ALA A 537 -11.12 -0.46 -0.52
N LEU A 538 -11.49 -1.27 0.48
CA LEU A 538 -10.63 -1.59 1.64
C LEU A 538 -10.34 -3.09 1.78
N VAL A 539 -10.87 -3.93 0.89
CA VAL A 539 -10.45 -5.33 0.73
C VAL A 539 -9.33 -5.37 -0.32
N SER A 540 -8.15 -4.90 0.07
CA SER A 540 -6.89 -5.16 -0.64
C SER A 540 -5.77 -5.50 0.34
N GLN A 541 -6.14 -6.17 1.42
CA GLN A 541 -5.26 -7.13 2.06
C GLN A 541 -5.89 -8.50 1.81
N GLN A 542 -5.12 -9.42 1.24
CA GLN A 542 -5.49 -10.82 1.18
C GLN A 542 -6.03 -11.25 2.55
N PRO A 543 -7.08 -12.09 2.62
CA PRO A 543 -7.31 -12.82 3.84
C PRO A 543 -6.10 -13.74 4.01
N SER A 544 -5.20 -13.42 4.93
CA SER A 544 -4.25 -14.41 5.44
C SER A 544 -5.10 -15.61 5.83
N SER A 545 -4.86 -16.76 5.21
CA SER A 545 -5.57 -18.00 5.50
C SER A 545 -5.53 -18.20 7.00
N ARG A 546 -6.69 -18.04 7.66
CA ARG A 546 -6.76 -18.24 9.10
C ARG A 546 -6.40 -19.68 9.38
N ILE A 547 -5.37 -19.89 10.18
CA ILE A 547 -4.80 -21.21 10.39
C ILE A 547 -5.59 -21.84 11.53
N TYR A 548 -6.45 -22.81 11.23
CA TYR A 548 -7.24 -23.52 12.24
C TYR A 548 -6.50 -24.76 12.70
N CYS A 549 -6.55 -25.04 14.00
CA CYS A 549 -6.13 -26.31 14.55
C CYS A 549 -7.36 -27.16 14.90
N ASP A 550 -7.52 -28.30 14.23
CA ASP A 550 -8.63 -29.24 14.48
C ASP A 550 -8.48 -30.01 15.80
N ILE A 551 -7.29 -30.04 16.42
CA ILE A 551 -7.03 -30.77 17.66
C ILE A 551 -7.47 -29.97 18.90
N CYS A 552 -7.23 -28.67 18.96
CA CYS A 552 -7.62 -27.82 20.10
C CYS A 552 -8.65 -26.71 19.75
N GLY A 553 -9.07 -26.61 18.49
CA GLY A 553 -10.15 -25.73 18.04
C GLY A 553 -9.80 -24.24 17.98
N VAL A 554 -8.51 -23.88 18.00
CA VAL A 554 -8.06 -22.48 18.05
C VAL A 554 -7.61 -22.02 16.67
N PHE A 555 -8.01 -20.81 16.28
CA PHE A 555 -7.57 -20.16 15.03
C PHE A 555 -6.32 -19.29 15.26
N ASP A 556 -5.47 -19.22 14.23
CA ASP A 556 -4.34 -18.30 14.01
C ASP A 556 -3.11 -18.44 14.93
N LYS A 557 -3.02 -19.53 15.72
CA LYS A 557 -1.85 -19.78 16.59
C LYS A 557 -0.92 -20.86 16.07
N HIS A 558 -1.47 -21.95 15.54
CA HIS A 558 -0.72 -23.06 14.95
C HIS A 558 -1.63 -23.82 13.98
N THR A 559 -1.04 -24.52 13.03
CA THR A 559 -1.73 -25.53 12.21
C THR A 559 -2.05 -26.75 13.07
N THR A 560 -3.06 -27.54 12.68
CA THR A 560 -3.39 -28.83 13.31
C THR A 560 -2.16 -29.72 13.54
N GLU A 561 -1.18 -29.69 12.64
CA GLU A 561 0.07 -30.47 12.73
C GLU A 561 1.02 -30.04 13.86
N ASN A 562 0.90 -28.80 14.33
CA ASN A 562 1.77 -28.23 15.37
C ASN A 562 1.06 -28.11 16.73
N CYS A 563 -0.02 -28.87 16.94
CA CYS A 563 -0.76 -28.85 18.20
C CYS A 563 -0.09 -29.72 19.26
N THR A 564 0.25 -29.11 20.40
CA THR A 564 0.81 -29.81 21.55
C THR A 564 -0.23 -30.34 22.53
N ASP A 565 -1.53 -30.11 22.28
CA ASP A 565 -2.61 -30.65 23.12
C ASP A 565 -2.89 -32.11 22.75
N ALA A 566 -2.44 -33.03 23.60
CA ALA A 566 -2.60 -34.48 23.44
C ALA A 566 -3.91 -35.00 24.06
N GLN A 567 -5.04 -34.35 23.80
CA GLN A 567 -6.38 -34.88 24.14
C GLN A 567 -7.15 -35.17 22.86
N THR A 568 -6.87 -36.34 22.28
CA THR A 568 -7.68 -36.94 21.22
C THR A 568 -8.94 -37.58 21.82
N PHE A 569 -10.10 -37.22 21.26
CA PHE A 569 -11.37 -37.96 21.43
C PHE A 569 -11.41 -39.20 20.55
#